data_AF-A0A8B8JC84-F1
#
_entry.id   AF-A0A8B8JC84-F1
#
_cell.length_a   1.000
_cell.length_b   1.000
_cell.length_c   1.000
_cell.angle_alpha   90.00
_cell.angle_beta   90.00
_cell.angle_gamma   90.00
#
_symmetry.space_group_name_H-M   'P 1'
#
loop_
_entity.id
_entity.type
_entity.pdbx_description
1 polymer ?
#
loop_
_entity_poly.entity_id
_entity_poly.type
_entity_poly.pdbx_seq_one_letter_code
_entity_poly.pdbx_strand_id
1 'polypeptide(L)'
;MEAAERPSSGYTLGPPWLFKGSALYQLHLVKAETARAFIPKELRLVEAFGYTLGGLFLAHYDDSPAGRFDELVVIAGIVWNPPTSCAWAARVLVNSYEACGHGRKEIGLPSHVAVFSKRKMEIMEKSSSRQSSFLNMIGMSSAYCKSKEHGEIQVSEIKGSSQMSICNINLPFVVPKSKTNEKCMGPMIRMSLPSFSGQTEHNPQLLKYSCQIECRSALTVI
;
A
#
# COMPACT_ATOMS: atom_id res chain seq x y z
N MET A 1 -11.83 12.66 38.45
CA MET A 1 -11.86 11.81 37.24
C MET A 1 -11.76 12.77 36.08
N GLU A 2 -10.52 13.13 35.72
CA GLU A 2 -10.22 14.18 34.76
C GLU A 2 -10.32 13.58 33.35
N ALA A 3 -11.30 14.05 32.57
CA ALA A 3 -11.42 13.67 31.18
C ALA A 3 -10.24 14.28 30.43
N ALA A 4 -9.27 13.43 30.06
CA ALA A 4 -8.18 13.84 29.20
C ALA A 4 -8.76 14.35 27.88
N GLU A 5 -8.73 15.66 27.68
CA GLU A 5 -9.02 16.30 26.40
C GLU A 5 -8.12 15.65 25.34
N ARG A 6 -8.73 15.06 24.31
CA ARG A 6 -7.97 14.61 23.14
C ARG A 6 -7.35 15.85 22.51
N PRO A 7 -6.01 15.95 22.39
CA PRO A 7 -5.41 17.07 21.68
C PRO A 7 -5.98 17.11 20.27
N SER A 8 -6.26 18.32 19.78
CA SER A 8 -6.82 18.58 18.45
C SER A 8 -6.08 17.76 17.39
N SER A 9 -6.66 16.67 16.94
CA SER A 9 -6.11 15.82 15.88
C SER A 9 -6.31 16.56 14.56
N GLY A 10 -5.26 17.15 14.03
CA GLY A 10 -5.32 17.92 12.80
C GLY A 10 -3.93 18.26 12.28
N TYR A 11 -3.83 18.57 10.99
CA TYR A 11 -2.56 18.96 10.38
C TYR A 11 -1.97 20.25 10.98
N THR A 12 -2.77 21.03 11.71
CA THR A 12 -2.39 22.30 12.36
C THR A 12 -1.29 22.17 13.42
N LEU A 13 -1.07 20.96 13.97
CA LEU A 13 0.02 20.71 14.92
C LEU A 13 1.40 20.73 14.26
N GLY A 14 1.47 20.71 12.92
CA GLY A 14 2.72 20.67 12.17
C GLY A 14 3.45 19.32 12.24
N PRO A 15 4.56 19.17 11.50
CA PRO A 15 5.35 17.94 11.51
C PRO A 15 6.13 17.76 12.83
N PRO A 16 6.42 16.52 13.25
CA PRO A 16 6.09 15.27 12.56
C PRO A 16 4.63 14.86 12.77
N TRP A 17 3.93 14.60 11.66
CA TRP A 17 2.58 14.06 11.70
C TRP A 17 2.61 12.56 11.94
N LEU A 18 1.76 12.09 12.86
CA LEU A 18 1.69 10.69 13.24
C LEU A 18 0.56 9.97 12.50
N PHE A 19 0.89 8.86 11.85
CA PHE A 19 -0.05 7.99 11.17
C PHE A 19 0.05 6.58 11.76
N LYS A 20 -1.08 5.95 12.05
CA LYS A 20 -1.14 4.55 12.52
C LYS A 20 -2.12 3.77 11.66
N GLY A 21 -1.75 2.55 11.33
CA GLY A 21 -2.56 1.70 10.48
C GLY A 21 -1.85 0.44 10.04
N SER A 22 -2.36 -0.15 8.96
CA SER A 22 -1.78 -1.29 8.28
C SER A 22 -1.48 -0.94 6.83
N ALA A 23 -0.48 -1.58 6.25
CA ALA A 23 -0.15 -1.36 4.85
C ALA A 23 0.31 -2.64 4.15
N LEU A 24 0.02 -2.70 2.86
CA LEU A 24 0.46 -3.74 1.94
C LEU A 24 1.38 -3.13 0.89
N TYR A 25 2.57 -3.71 0.74
CA TYR A 25 3.46 -3.44 -0.38
C TYR A 25 3.36 -4.59 -1.38
N GLN A 26 3.06 -4.26 -2.62
CA GLN A 26 3.13 -5.20 -3.74
C GLN A 26 4.12 -4.68 -4.77
N LEU A 27 5.33 -5.24 -4.74
CA LEU A 27 6.44 -4.82 -5.58
C LEU A 27 6.38 -5.51 -6.94
N HIS A 28 6.73 -4.78 -7.99
CA HIS A 28 6.77 -5.28 -9.37
C HIS A 28 7.99 -4.76 -10.11
N LEU A 29 8.46 -5.52 -11.09
CA LEU A 29 9.43 -5.01 -12.06
C LEU A 29 8.70 -4.13 -13.09
N VAL A 30 9.15 -2.89 -13.20
CA VAL A 30 8.63 -1.91 -14.15
C VAL A 30 9.73 -1.62 -15.16
N LYS A 31 9.39 -1.59 -16.46
CA LYS A 31 10.37 -1.20 -17.48
C LYS A 31 10.87 0.22 -17.21
N ALA A 32 12.18 0.41 -17.30
CA ALA A 32 12.84 1.69 -17.06
C ALA A 32 12.25 2.80 -17.96
N GLU A 33 12.02 2.51 -19.24
CA GLU A 33 11.39 3.44 -20.19
C GLU A 33 10.02 3.95 -19.70
N THR A 34 9.21 3.08 -19.10
CA THR A 34 7.89 3.45 -18.57
C THR A 34 8.03 4.27 -17.30
N ALA A 35 8.92 3.87 -16.38
CA ALA A 35 9.18 4.62 -15.15
C ALA A 35 9.69 6.04 -15.43
N ARG A 36 10.54 6.19 -16.46
CA ARG A 36 11.11 7.48 -16.88
C ARG A 36 10.09 8.49 -17.40
N ALA A 37 8.91 8.05 -17.83
CA ALA A 37 7.83 8.97 -18.19
C ALA A 37 7.27 9.73 -16.98
N PHE A 38 7.42 9.18 -15.76
CA PHE A 38 6.85 9.76 -14.53
C PHE A 38 7.91 10.32 -13.57
N ILE A 39 9.16 9.89 -13.70
CA ILE A 39 10.27 10.29 -12.83
C ILE A 39 11.00 11.49 -13.44
N PRO A 40 11.21 12.59 -12.70
CA PRO A 40 11.98 13.75 -13.15
C PRO A 40 13.36 13.36 -13.71
N LYS A 41 13.76 13.99 -14.82
CA LYS A 41 14.98 13.63 -15.56
C LYS A 41 16.26 13.88 -14.74
N GLU A 42 16.19 14.81 -13.79
CA GLU A 42 17.28 15.19 -12.90
C GLU A 42 17.57 14.10 -11.87
N LEU A 43 16.59 13.23 -11.59
CA LEU A 43 16.75 12.11 -10.66
C LEU A 43 17.32 10.90 -11.38
N ARG A 44 18.37 10.30 -10.80
CA ARG A 44 18.94 9.06 -11.31
C ARG A 44 18.03 7.88 -10.93
N LEU A 45 17.49 7.19 -11.92
CA LEU A 45 16.73 5.95 -11.73
C LEU A 45 17.68 4.82 -11.34
N VAL A 46 17.26 4.01 -10.36
CA VAL A 46 17.91 2.75 -10.01
C VAL A 46 17.30 1.67 -10.88
N GLU A 47 18.08 1.18 -11.84
CA GLU A 47 17.65 0.18 -12.81
C GLU A 47 18.71 -0.89 -13.02
N ALA A 48 18.26 -2.09 -13.38
CA ALA A 48 19.08 -3.22 -13.80
C ALA A 48 18.38 -3.91 -14.98
N PHE A 49 19.14 -4.24 -16.04
CA PHE A 49 18.62 -4.90 -17.25
C PHE A 49 17.43 -4.18 -17.91
N GLY A 50 17.34 -2.85 -17.79
CA GLY A 50 16.23 -2.07 -18.34
C GLY A 50 14.96 -2.10 -17.49
N TYR A 51 15.03 -2.57 -16.24
CA TYR A 51 13.92 -2.58 -15.28
C TYR A 51 14.28 -1.86 -13.99
N THR A 52 13.30 -1.27 -13.35
CA THR A 52 13.36 -0.72 -11.99
C THR A 52 12.33 -1.41 -11.10
N LEU A 53 12.51 -1.29 -9.79
CA LEU A 53 11.55 -1.77 -8.81
C LEU A 53 10.45 -0.72 -8.61
N GLY A 54 9.24 -1.02 -9.06
CA GLY A 54 8.04 -0.23 -8.79
C GLY A 54 7.04 -1.02 -7.97
N GLY A 55 5.78 -0.60 -8.01
CA GLY A 55 4.70 -1.35 -7.40
C GLY A 55 3.57 -0.51 -6.85
N LEU A 56 2.87 -1.07 -5.88
CA LEU A 56 1.76 -0.45 -5.19
C LEU A 56 2.03 -0.47 -3.68
N PHE A 57 1.69 0.62 -3.02
CA PHE A 57 1.60 0.71 -1.57
C PHE A 57 0.17 1.06 -1.20
N LEU A 58 -0.54 0.14 -0.55
CA LEU A 58 -1.91 0.31 -0.09
C LEU A 58 -1.92 0.41 1.43
N ALA A 59 -2.27 1.56 1.98
CA ALA A 59 -2.38 1.79 3.42
C ALA A 59 -3.84 1.98 3.85
N HIS A 60 -4.16 1.43 5.02
CA HIS A 60 -5.38 1.69 5.77
C HIS A 60 -5.00 2.36 7.08
N TYR A 61 -5.30 3.65 7.21
CA TYR A 61 -5.00 4.42 8.41
C TYR A 61 -6.16 4.40 9.41
N ASP A 62 -5.89 3.90 10.60
CA ASP A 62 -6.82 3.85 11.74
C ASP A 62 -6.83 5.16 12.54
N ASP A 63 -5.73 5.90 12.48
CA ASP A 63 -5.48 7.16 13.21
C ASP A 63 -4.48 8.02 12.41
N SER A 64 -4.85 9.26 12.12
CA SER A 64 -4.03 10.25 11.41
C SER A 64 -4.54 11.67 11.67
N PRO A 65 -3.80 12.73 11.29
CA PRO A 65 -4.30 14.10 11.40
C PRO A 65 -5.60 14.35 10.61
N ALA A 66 -5.85 13.61 9.52
CA ALA A 66 -7.07 13.69 8.71
C ALA A 66 -8.17 12.70 9.15
N GLY A 67 -8.01 12.06 10.32
CA GLY A 67 -8.84 10.95 10.74
C GLY A 67 -8.52 9.64 9.98
N ARG A 68 -9.52 8.77 9.82
CA ARG A 68 -9.36 7.48 9.14
C ARG A 68 -9.48 7.63 7.63
N PHE A 69 -8.56 7.04 6.90
CA PHE A 69 -8.60 7.03 5.44
C PHE A 69 -7.81 5.86 4.84
N ASP A 70 -8.13 5.51 3.59
CA ASP A 70 -7.36 4.57 2.77
C ASP A 70 -6.49 5.37 1.77
N GLU A 71 -5.26 4.91 1.55
CA GLU A 71 -4.31 5.49 0.60
C GLU A 71 -3.74 4.41 -0.32
N LEU A 72 -3.71 4.68 -1.63
CA LEU A 72 -3.03 3.87 -2.61
C LEU A 72 -1.97 4.72 -3.33
N VAL A 73 -0.71 4.33 -3.20
CA VAL A 73 0.41 4.94 -3.89
C VAL A 73 0.86 4.03 -5.02
N VAL A 74 0.92 4.58 -6.23
CA VAL A 74 1.53 3.95 -7.40
C VAL A 74 2.99 4.36 -7.45
N ILE A 75 3.88 3.40 -7.22
CA ILE A 75 5.33 3.59 -7.23
C ILE A 75 5.84 3.29 -8.64
N ALA A 76 6.32 4.32 -9.34
CA ALA A 76 6.85 4.15 -10.69
C ALA A 76 8.24 3.50 -10.71
N GLY A 77 9.06 3.76 -9.69
CA GLY A 77 10.42 3.24 -9.61
C GLY A 77 11.16 3.71 -8.37
N ILE A 78 12.40 3.24 -8.22
CA ILE A 78 13.32 3.69 -7.18
C ILE A 78 14.32 4.70 -7.75
N VAL A 79 14.49 5.83 -7.08
CA VAL A 79 15.45 6.87 -7.46
C VAL A 79 16.61 6.94 -6.47
N TRP A 80 17.77 7.35 -6.98
CA TRP A 80 18.98 7.48 -6.19
C TRP A 80 18.93 8.71 -5.28
N ASN A 81 19.21 8.52 -3.99
CA ASN A 81 19.36 9.59 -3.01
C ASN A 81 20.62 9.30 -2.17
N PRO A 82 21.84 9.63 -2.66
CA PRO A 82 23.09 9.22 -2.04
C PRO A 82 23.12 9.50 -0.53
N PRO A 83 23.52 8.53 0.32
CA PRO A 83 24.05 7.19 0.02
C PRO A 83 22.97 6.09 -0.15
N THR A 84 21.69 6.47 -0.20
CA THR A 84 20.52 5.59 -0.19
C THR A 84 19.71 5.68 -1.50
N SER A 85 18.46 5.24 -1.46
CA SER A 85 17.48 5.38 -2.54
C SER A 85 16.10 5.62 -1.94
N CYS A 86 15.15 6.08 -2.75
CA CYS A 86 13.76 6.26 -2.33
C CYS A 86 12.77 5.91 -3.45
N ALA A 87 11.56 5.55 -3.07
CA ALA A 87 10.48 5.29 -4.01
C ALA A 87 9.91 6.60 -4.57
N TRP A 88 9.68 6.65 -5.89
CA TRP A 88 8.99 7.76 -6.54
C TRP A 88 7.50 7.45 -6.71
N ALA A 89 6.66 8.20 -6.00
CA ALA A 89 5.21 8.14 -6.12
C ALA A 89 4.78 8.86 -7.40
N ALA A 90 4.38 8.10 -8.43
CA ALA A 90 3.85 8.68 -9.66
C ALA A 90 2.39 9.11 -9.50
N ARG A 91 1.67 8.46 -8.58
CA ARG A 91 0.29 8.81 -8.25
C ARG A 91 -0.04 8.41 -6.83
N VAL A 92 -0.83 9.23 -6.14
CA VAL A 92 -1.36 8.94 -4.81
C VAL A 92 -2.89 9.08 -4.88
N LEU A 93 -3.62 8.10 -4.37
CA LEU A 93 -5.08 8.05 -4.37
C LEU A 93 -5.56 7.93 -2.93
N VAL A 94 -6.45 8.82 -2.48
CA VAL A 94 -6.92 8.84 -1.09
C VAL A 94 -8.43 9.06 -1.03
N ASN A 95 -9.12 8.48 -0.04
CA ASN A 95 -10.55 8.73 0.17
C ASN A 95 -10.86 9.89 1.13
N SER A 96 -9.85 10.64 1.55
CA SER A 96 -10.02 11.86 2.36
C SER A 96 -9.61 13.11 1.56
N TYR A 97 -10.53 14.07 1.44
CA TYR A 97 -10.26 15.36 0.81
C TYR A 97 -9.22 16.17 1.58
N GLU A 98 -9.23 16.09 2.91
CA GLU A 98 -8.28 16.79 3.77
C GLU A 98 -6.86 16.24 3.57
N ALA A 99 -6.70 14.91 3.61
CA ALA A 99 -5.41 14.25 3.34
C ALA A 99 -4.91 14.55 1.93
N CYS A 100 -5.82 14.56 0.93
CA CYS A 100 -5.47 14.92 -0.44
C CYS A 100 -4.98 16.36 -0.55
N GLY A 101 -5.68 17.31 0.07
CA GLY A 101 -5.34 18.72 0.06
C GLY A 101 -4.00 18.99 0.75
N HIS A 102 -3.79 18.38 1.92
CA HIS A 102 -2.54 18.48 2.66
C HIS A 102 -1.38 17.87 1.89
N GLY A 103 -1.52 16.65 1.36
CA GLY A 103 -0.49 15.97 0.59
C GLY A 103 -0.01 16.79 -0.61
N ARG A 104 -0.94 17.47 -1.30
CA ARG A 104 -0.61 18.37 -2.42
C ARG A 104 0.11 19.63 -1.98
N LYS A 105 -0.41 20.33 -0.95
CA LYS A 105 0.05 21.66 -0.56
C LYS A 105 1.34 21.63 0.26
N GLU A 106 1.42 20.75 1.24
CA GLU A 106 2.55 20.73 2.19
C GLU A 106 3.65 19.76 1.76
N ILE A 107 3.26 18.64 1.13
CA ILE A 107 4.19 17.55 0.79
C ILE A 107 4.39 17.40 -0.72
N GLY A 108 3.74 18.20 -1.57
CA GLY A 108 3.93 18.13 -3.03
C GLY A 108 3.64 16.76 -3.66
N LEU A 109 2.73 15.98 -3.08
CA LEU A 109 2.35 14.67 -3.61
C LEU A 109 1.39 14.80 -4.80
N PRO A 110 1.46 13.90 -5.80
CA PRO A 110 0.48 13.81 -6.89
C PRO A 110 -0.82 13.13 -6.43
N SER A 111 -1.41 13.65 -5.34
CA SER A 111 -2.59 13.08 -4.68
C SER A 111 -3.87 13.38 -5.45
N HIS A 112 -4.80 12.43 -5.46
CA HIS A 112 -6.10 12.52 -6.10
C HIS A 112 -7.15 11.86 -5.20
N VAL A 113 -8.37 12.38 -5.22
CA VAL A 113 -9.46 11.82 -4.43
C VAL A 113 -10.01 10.58 -5.14
N ALA A 114 -10.18 9.51 -4.39
CA ALA A 114 -10.65 8.22 -4.90
C ALA A 114 -11.61 7.52 -3.93
N VAL A 115 -12.46 6.68 -4.48
CA VAL A 115 -13.34 5.76 -3.76
C VAL A 115 -12.73 4.37 -3.75
N PHE A 116 -12.67 3.78 -2.56
CA PHE A 116 -12.18 2.42 -2.31
C PHE A 116 -13.37 1.53 -1.97
N SER A 117 -13.61 0.51 -2.78
CA SER A 117 -14.67 -0.48 -2.55
C SER A 117 -14.03 -1.83 -2.23
N LYS A 118 -14.35 -2.40 -1.06
CA LYS A 118 -13.80 -3.67 -0.58
C LYS A 118 -14.86 -4.76 -0.74
N ARG A 119 -14.62 -5.75 -1.61
CA ARG A 119 -15.46 -6.94 -1.78
C ARG A 119 -14.77 -8.16 -1.15
N LYS A 120 -15.55 -8.99 -0.47
CA LYS A 120 -15.10 -10.31 0.02
C LYS A 120 -15.66 -11.37 -0.90
N MET A 121 -14.78 -12.18 -1.48
CA MET A 121 -15.16 -13.35 -2.26
C MET A 121 -14.88 -14.61 -1.45
N GLU A 122 -15.93 -15.38 -1.19
CA GLU A 122 -15.82 -16.74 -0.66
C GLU A 122 -15.80 -17.70 -1.86
N ILE A 123 -14.62 -18.20 -2.22
CA ILE A 123 -14.50 -19.22 -3.29
C ILE A 123 -14.60 -20.59 -2.64
N MET A 124 -15.71 -21.29 -2.88
CA MET A 124 -15.88 -22.69 -2.51
C MET A 124 -15.33 -23.58 -3.63
N GLU A 125 -14.06 -24.00 -3.54
CA GLU A 125 -13.51 -25.00 -4.48
C GLU A 125 -14.16 -26.38 -4.22
N LYS A 126 -15.03 -26.84 -5.13
CA LYS A 126 -15.45 -28.25 -5.20
C LYS A 126 -14.29 -29.08 -5.75
N SER A 127 -13.72 -29.96 -4.94
CA SER A 127 -12.73 -30.93 -5.40
C SER A 127 -13.39 -31.94 -6.34
N SER A 128 -13.12 -31.84 -7.65
CA SER A 128 -13.40 -32.93 -8.59
C SER A 128 -12.31 -33.99 -8.42
N SER A 129 -12.53 -34.95 -7.53
CA SER A 129 -11.63 -36.06 -7.28
C SER A 129 -11.55 -37.00 -8.49
N ARG A 130 -10.50 -36.89 -9.28
CA ARG A 130 -9.89 -38.03 -10.00
C ARG A 130 -8.48 -38.20 -9.45
N GLN A 131 -8.38 -38.78 -8.26
CA GLN A 131 -7.10 -39.26 -7.71
C GLN A 131 -7.01 -40.77 -7.88
N SER A 132 -5.82 -41.18 -8.31
CA SER A 132 -5.39 -42.54 -8.57
C SER A 132 -5.54 -43.44 -7.33
N SER A 133 -5.97 -44.67 -7.58
CA SER A 133 -6.35 -45.71 -6.62
C SER A 133 -5.25 -46.17 -5.64
N PHE A 134 -4.05 -45.59 -5.69
CA PHE A 134 -2.88 -46.04 -4.91
C PHE A 134 -2.76 -45.40 -3.52
N LEU A 135 -3.38 -44.25 -3.25
CA LEU A 135 -3.24 -43.56 -1.95
C LEU A 135 -4.28 -43.97 -0.89
N ASN A 136 -5.32 -44.74 -1.25
CA ASN A 136 -6.35 -45.18 -0.31
C ASN A 136 -5.91 -46.32 0.64
N MET A 137 -4.71 -46.89 0.45
CA MET A 137 -4.23 -48.03 1.24
C MET A 137 -3.42 -47.62 2.48
N ILE A 138 -2.97 -46.37 2.58
CA ILE A 138 -2.35 -45.79 3.77
C ILE A 138 -3.37 -44.82 4.34
N GLY A 139 -4.11 -45.21 5.38
CA GLY A 139 -5.30 -44.51 5.92
C GLY A 139 -5.10 -43.07 6.40
N MET A 140 -4.74 -42.16 5.51
CA MET A 140 -4.61 -40.71 5.71
C MET A 140 -5.49 -40.00 4.69
N SER A 141 -6.80 -40.08 4.88
CA SER A 141 -7.74 -39.17 4.22
C SER A 141 -8.22 -38.15 5.25
N SER A 142 -7.59 -36.98 5.28
CA SER A 142 -8.27 -35.79 5.78
C SER A 142 -8.59 -34.91 4.57
N ALA A 143 -9.87 -34.87 4.21
CA ALA A 143 -10.36 -33.91 3.24
C ALA A 143 -10.26 -32.51 3.87
N TYR A 144 -9.09 -31.89 3.76
CA TYR A 144 -8.87 -30.52 4.22
C TYR A 144 -9.38 -29.55 3.17
N CYS A 145 -10.63 -29.08 3.33
CA CYS A 145 -11.17 -27.98 2.54
C CYS A 145 -10.56 -26.67 3.04
N LYS A 146 -9.55 -26.12 2.34
CA LYS A 146 -9.15 -24.71 2.53
C LYS A 146 -10.18 -23.83 1.83
N SER A 147 -11.03 -23.16 2.58
CA SER A 147 -11.69 -21.95 2.07
C SER A 147 -10.60 -20.90 1.87
N LYS A 148 -10.32 -20.53 0.62
CA LYS A 148 -9.49 -19.36 0.31
C LYS A 148 -10.41 -18.15 0.27
N GLU A 149 -10.42 -17.38 1.34
CA GLU A 149 -11.03 -16.04 1.32
C GLU A 149 -10.15 -15.15 0.42
N HIS A 150 -10.72 -14.68 -0.69
CA HIS A 150 -10.07 -13.69 -1.55
C HIS A 150 -10.74 -12.33 -1.33
N GLY A 151 -9.94 -11.31 -0.99
CA GLY A 151 -10.41 -9.93 -0.92
C GLY A 151 -10.16 -9.23 -2.24
N GLU A 152 -11.08 -8.39 -2.69
CA GLU A 152 -10.94 -7.58 -3.89
C GLU A 152 -11.13 -6.11 -3.50
N ILE A 153 -10.19 -5.24 -3.87
CA ILE A 153 -10.29 -3.80 -3.65
C ILE A 153 -10.34 -3.09 -4.99
N GLN A 154 -11.50 -2.50 -5.29
CA GLN A 154 -11.67 -1.66 -6.46
C GLN A 154 -11.42 -0.20 -6.09
N VAL A 155 -10.54 0.46 -6.84
CA VAL A 155 -10.21 1.88 -6.65
C VAL A 155 -10.66 2.67 -7.87
N SER A 156 -11.41 3.74 -7.62
CA SER A 156 -11.94 4.62 -8.66
C SER A 156 -11.68 6.08 -8.29
N GLU A 157 -11.11 6.85 -9.21
CA GLU A 157 -10.80 8.26 -8.99
C GLU A 157 -12.00 9.13 -9.32
N ILE A 158 -12.15 10.20 -8.54
CA ILE A 158 -13.15 11.24 -8.77
C ILE A 158 -12.46 12.41 -9.46
N LYS A 159 -12.87 12.74 -10.68
CA LYS A 159 -12.43 13.93 -11.42
C LYS A 159 -13.65 14.77 -11.79
N GLY A 160 -13.93 15.80 -10.97
CA GLY A 160 -15.13 16.62 -11.13
C GLY A 160 -16.40 15.80 -10.88
N SER A 161 -17.33 15.79 -11.85
CA SER A 161 -18.56 14.98 -11.81
C SER A 161 -18.39 13.56 -12.34
N SER A 162 -17.20 13.18 -12.85
CA SER A 162 -16.94 11.86 -13.43
C SER A 162 -16.16 10.98 -12.46
N GLN A 163 -16.53 9.70 -12.40
CA GLN A 163 -15.84 8.65 -11.67
C GLN A 163 -15.20 7.66 -12.66
N MET A 164 -13.89 7.48 -12.58
CA MET A 164 -13.14 6.58 -13.46
C MET A 164 -12.55 5.42 -12.65
N SER A 165 -12.84 4.18 -13.03
CA SER A 165 -12.21 3.00 -12.43
C SER A 165 -10.74 2.94 -12.82
N ILE A 166 -9.82 2.96 -11.84
CA ILE A 166 -8.37 2.95 -12.10
C ILE A 166 -7.83 1.54 -12.07
N CYS A 167 -8.04 0.82 -10.97
CA CYS A 167 -7.44 -0.48 -10.78
C CYS A 167 -8.25 -1.35 -9.83
N ASN A 168 -7.96 -2.65 -9.91
CA ASN A 168 -8.50 -3.67 -9.05
C ASN A 168 -7.35 -4.43 -8.42
N ILE A 169 -7.32 -4.47 -7.09
CA ILE A 169 -6.27 -5.14 -6.32
C ILE A 169 -6.88 -6.40 -5.72
N ASN A 170 -6.39 -7.54 -6.18
CA ASN A 170 -6.73 -8.84 -5.60
C ASN A 170 -5.81 -9.10 -4.41
N LEU A 171 -6.41 -9.15 -3.22
CA LEU A 171 -5.74 -9.48 -1.98
C LEU A 171 -5.86 -10.99 -1.72
N PRO A 172 -4.75 -11.73 -1.64
CA PRO A 172 -4.78 -13.06 -1.05
C PRO A 172 -5.01 -12.88 0.44
N PHE A 173 -6.24 -13.07 0.91
CA PHE A 173 -6.53 -13.04 2.35
C PHE A 173 -6.04 -14.35 2.97
N VAL A 174 -4.72 -14.52 3.09
CA VAL A 174 -4.13 -15.56 3.95
C VAL A 174 -4.01 -14.98 5.35
N VAL A 175 -5.15 -14.77 6.00
CA VAL A 175 -5.18 -14.66 7.47
C VAL A 175 -5.96 -15.86 7.96
N PRO A 176 -5.30 -16.95 8.38
CA PRO A 176 -5.98 -18.01 9.09
C PRO A 176 -6.62 -17.38 10.34
N LYS A 177 -7.95 -17.32 10.38
CA LYS A 177 -8.68 -17.21 11.64
C LYS A 177 -8.61 -18.57 12.34
N SER A 178 -7.41 -19.05 12.69
CA SER A 178 -7.31 -20.14 13.65
C SER A 178 -7.38 -19.53 15.05
N LYS A 179 -8.49 -19.80 15.74
CA LYS A 179 -8.50 -19.82 17.20
C LYS A 179 -7.31 -20.70 17.62
N THR A 180 -6.50 -20.24 18.57
CA THR A 180 -5.23 -20.83 19.02
C THR A 180 -4.10 -20.89 17.98
N ASN A 181 -3.26 -19.85 17.97
CA ASN A 181 -1.80 -19.92 18.10
C ASN A 181 -1.20 -18.57 17.68
N GLU A 182 -0.14 -18.18 18.39
CA GLU A 182 0.63 -16.96 18.21
C GLU A 182 0.80 -16.64 16.72
N LYS A 183 0.19 -15.53 16.28
CA LYS A 183 0.43 -14.98 14.95
C LYS A 183 1.94 -14.91 14.78
N CYS A 184 2.50 -15.58 13.77
CA CYS A 184 3.88 -15.36 13.37
C CYS A 184 3.97 -13.96 12.73
N MET A 185 3.81 -12.93 13.56
CA MET A 185 4.11 -11.56 13.20
C MET A 185 5.62 -11.46 13.16
N GLY A 186 6.16 -11.00 12.04
CA GLY A 186 7.60 -10.82 11.91
C GLY A 186 8.15 -9.79 12.91
N PRO A 187 9.47 -9.60 12.89
CA PRO A 187 10.13 -8.71 13.83
C PRO A 187 9.57 -7.30 13.71
N MET A 188 9.64 -6.58 14.83
CA MET A 188 9.40 -5.14 14.83
C MET A 188 10.58 -4.47 14.12
N ILE A 189 10.27 -3.72 13.07
CA ILE A 189 11.24 -3.00 12.25
C ILE A 189 10.97 -1.51 12.44
N ARG A 190 12.03 -0.76 12.71
CA ARG A 190 12.04 0.70 12.66
C ARG A 190 12.94 1.15 11.53
N MET A 191 12.42 1.97 10.64
CA MET A 191 13.15 2.46 9.47
C MET A 191 12.93 3.96 9.30
N SER A 192 13.95 4.66 8.81
CA SER A 192 13.85 6.03 8.33
C SER A 192 13.95 5.99 6.82
N LEU A 193 12.85 6.30 6.14
CA LEU A 193 12.76 6.29 4.69
C LEU A 193 12.91 7.71 4.18
N PRO A 194 14.01 8.07 3.50
CA PRO A 194 14.05 9.30 2.75
C PRO A 194 13.00 9.24 1.63
N SER A 195 12.41 10.38 1.30
CA SER A 195 11.38 10.47 0.29
C SER A 195 11.48 11.79 -0.46
N PHE A 196 11.14 11.74 -1.75
CA PHE A 196 11.11 12.89 -2.64
C PHE A 196 9.71 13.06 -3.21
N SER A 197 9.34 14.31 -3.44
CA SER A 197 8.09 14.70 -4.06
C SER A 197 8.25 16.09 -4.70
N GLY A 198 7.13 16.71 -5.10
CA GLY A 198 7.13 17.98 -5.80
C GLY A 198 7.06 17.77 -7.30
N GLN A 199 7.48 18.77 -8.07
CA GLN A 199 7.18 18.85 -9.51
C GLN A 199 5.67 18.74 -9.79
N THR A 200 4.87 19.35 -8.90
CA THR A 200 3.40 19.40 -8.99
C THR A 200 2.95 20.86 -9.11
N GLU A 201 1.68 21.07 -9.46
CA GLU A 201 1.08 22.41 -9.57
C GLU A 201 1.27 23.25 -8.30
N HIS A 202 1.11 22.64 -7.12
CA HIS A 202 1.23 23.33 -5.84
C HIS A 202 2.68 23.46 -5.36
N ASN A 203 3.56 22.53 -5.77
CA ASN A 203 4.96 22.48 -5.36
C ASN A 203 5.82 22.18 -6.59
N PRO A 204 6.25 23.21 -7.35
CA PRO A 204 7.02 23.02 -8.58
C PRO A 204 8.46 22.58 -8.31
N GLN A 205 8.99 22.87 -7.13
CA GLN A 205 10.34 22.45 -6.74
C GLN A 205 10.35 21.00 -6.22
N LEU A 206 11.51 20.35 -6.30
CA LEU A 206 11.71 19.04 -5.70
C LEU A 206 11.85 19.17 -4.18
N LEU A 207 10.95 18.52 -3.44
CA LEU A 207 10.98 18.45 -1.99
C LEU A 207 11.71 17.19 -1.51
N LYS A 208 12.38 17.30 -0.36
CA LYS A 208 13.07 16.19 0.31
C LYS A 208 12.66 16.14 1.77
N TYR A 209 12.26 14.96 2.23
CA TYR A 209 11.86 14.74 3.61
C TYR A 209 12.14 13.28 4.01
N SER A 210 11.88 12.95 5.27
CA SER A 210 12.02 11.59 5.79
C SER A 210 10.75 11.16 6.50
N CYS A 211 10.40 9.89 6.31
CA CYS A 211 9.31 9.23 7.01
C CYS A 211 9.90 8.21 7.99
N GLN A 212 9.55 8.31 9.26
CA GLN A 212 9.88 7.28 10.25
C GLN A 212 8.74 6.26 10.28
N ILE A 213 9.08 5.00 10.02
CA ILE A 213 8.12 3.89 10.05
C ILE A 213 8.52 2.94 11.16
N GLU A 214 7.54 2.58 11.97
CA GLU A 214 7.62 1.53 12.96
C GLU A 214 6.51 0.52 12.66
N CYS A 215 6.89 -0.70 12.26
CA CYS A 215 5.91 -1.70 11.83
C CYS A 215 6.40 -3.12 12.13
N ARG A 216 5.46 -4.06 12.19
CA ARG A 216 5.76 -5.49 12.12
C ARG A 216 5.46 -5.96 10.70
N SER A 217 6.44 -6.56 10.05
CA SER A 217 6.29 -7.04 8.68
C SER A 217 5.93 -8.52 8.64
N ALA A 218 5.13 -8.92 7.66
CA ALA A 218 4.96 -10.30 7.26
C ALA A 218 5.16 -10.36 5.74
N LEU A 219 6.23 -11.00 5.29
CA LEU A 219 6.50 -11.16 3.87
C LEU A 219 5.71 -12.37 3.38
N THR A 220 4.80 -12.14 2.43
CA THR A 220 4.11 -13.21 1.72
C THR A 220 4.59 -13.20 0.27
N VAL A 221 5.23 -14.30 -0.15
CA VAL A 221 5.56 -14.52 -1.56
C VAL A 221 4.30 -15.04 -2.23
N ILE A 222 3.77 -14.28 -3.20
CA ILE A 222 2.62 -14.65 -4.03
C ILE A 222 3.12 -15.30 -5.30
#